data_AF-A0A4U3FNI8-F1
#
_entry.id   AF-A0A4U3FNI8-F1
#
_cell.length_a   1.000
_cell.length_b   1.000
_cell.length_c   1.000
_cell.angle_alpha   90.00
_cell.angle_beta   90.00
_cell.angle_gamma   90.00
#
_symmetry.space_group_name_H-M   'P 1'
#
loop_
_entity.id
_entity.type
_entity.pdbx_description
1 polymer ?
#
loop_
_entity_poly.entity_id
_entity_poly.type
_entity_poly.pdbx_seq_one_letter_code
_entity_poly.pdbx_strand_id
1 'polypeptide(L)'
;MRALLKPCIQPDLGIVLLRPGSELMSLFRSRRVLICTEPHYMHSLPSGQLAEAEQPLLDHPGMLTFFTHERVIRAAGGINVLEEHLMRVAGGCQWSGDWHSSDHTTLRTGNGAVRLCYHCDNKLREVEPSPPMLNLAARNTALWVIDRACSAFMLPEAHQLTLPELCWWAATKSVTDLMPENAARQVLKLPEEQPLAGTLKESRIKPEPSAVRILEEQAKQVLEMAIDPETPETFLLRPKRRRWSNEKYTQWVKQQPCLCCGKQADDPHHLIGYGQGGMGTKAHDLFVLPLCRAHHDELHADARAFEAKYGTQPELIIRTLDRALSLGVIATGKKNSGDKNA
;
A
#
# COMPACT_ATOMS: atom_id res chain seq x y z
N MET A 1 -11.52 -5.99 -28.79
CA MET A 1 -12.78 -5.21 -28.70
C MET A 1 -13.69 -5.77 -27.61
N ARG A 2 -14.23 -4.91 -26.73
CA ARG A 2 -15.16 -5.26 -25.64
C ARG A 2 -16.41 -4.38 -25.75
N ALA A 3 -17.54 -4.85 -25.24
CA ALA A 3 -18.79 -4.10 -25.27
C ALA A 3 -19.61 -4.36 -24.00
N LEU A 4 -20.29 -3.32 -23.52
CA LEU A 4 -21.33 -3.42 -22.50
C LEU A 4 -22.69 -3.42 -23.20
N LEU A 5 -23.39 -4.54 -23.15
CA LEU A 5 -24.64 -4.73 -23.90
C LEU A 5 -25.79 -5.05 -22.96
N LYS A 6 -26.90 -4.32 -23.09
CA LYS A 6 -28.13 -4.64 -22.38
C LYS A 6 -28.75 -5.92 -22.97
N PRO A 7 -28.89 -7.01 -22.21
CA PRO A 7 -29.49 -8.23 -22.71
C PRO A 7 -31.02 -8.09 -22.79
N CYS A 8 -31.60 -8.65 -23.85
CA CYS A 8 -33.03 -8.94 -23.93
C CYS A 8 -33.22 -10.44 -23.69
N ILE A 9 -33.81 -10.79 -22.56
CA ILE A 9 -33.94 -12.18 -22.11
C ILE A 9 -35.31 -12.71 -22.52
N GLN A 10 -35.34 -13.87 -23.19
CA GLN A 10 -36.55 -14.65 -23.46
C GLN A 10 -36.52 -15.91 -22.60
N PRO A 11 -37.06 -15.86 -21.36
CA PRO A 11 -36.87 -16.90 -20.36
C PRO A 11 -37.50 -18.24 -20.76
N ASP A 12 -38.69 -18.22 -21.38
CA ASP A 12 -39.42 -19.43 -21.77
C ASP A 12 -38.70 -20.24 -22.87
N LEU A 13 -37.86 -19.56 -23.66
CA LEU A 13 -37.07 -20.18 -24.73
C LEU A 13 -35.62 -20.46 -24.31
N GLY A 14 -35.18 -19.96 -23.15
CA GLY A 14 -33.78 -20.02 -22.73
C GLY A 14 -32.83 -19.23 -23.64
N ILE A 15 -33.31 -18.17 -24.30
CA ILE A 15 -32.54 -17.39 -25.28
C ILE A 15 -32.22 -16.00 -24.73
N VAL A 16 -31.00 -15.53 -24.98
CA VAL A 16 -30.57 -14.15 -24.74
C VAL A 16 -30.25 -13.48 -26.07
N LEU A 17 -30.90 -12.35 -26.33
CA LEU A 17 -30.71 -11.51 -27.50
C LEU A 17 -29.89 -10.28 -27.11
N LEU A 18 -28.77 -10.06 -27.81
CA LEU A 18 -27.94 -8.88 -27.65
C LEU A 18 -28.12 -7.97 -28.86
N ARG A 19 -28.15 -6.65 -28.64
CA ARG A 19 -28.25 -5.64 -29.72
C ARG A 19 -27.01 -4.72 -29.74
N PRO A 20 -25.91 -5.15 -30.36
CA PRO A 20 -24.64 -4.41 -30.38
C PRO A 20 -24.59 -3.21 -31.33
N GLY A 21 -25.48 -3.15 -32.34
CA GLY A 21 -25.35 -2.18 -33.44
C GLY A 21 -24.31 -2.60 -34.49
N SER A 22 -24.24 -1.87 -35.61
CA SER A 22 -23.40 -2.22 -36.76
C SER A 22 -21.90 -2.21 -36.44
N GLU A 23 -21.46 -1.31 -35.56
CA GLU A 23 -20.06 -1.13 -35.19
C GLU A 23 -19.50 -2.31 -34.39
N LEU A 24 -20.34 -2.98 -33.59
CA LEU A 24 -19.96 -4.08 -32.71
C LEU A 24 -20.37 -5.46 -33.23
N MET A 25 -20.94 -5.55 -34.44
CA MET A 25 -21.32 -6.83 -35.06
C MET A 25 -20.15 -7.79 -35.27
N SER A 26 -18.95 -7.26 -35.49
CA SER A 26 -17.74 -8.05 -35.67
C SER A 26 -17.44 -8.95 -34.46
N LEU A 27 -17.79 -8.54 -33.23
CA LEU A 27 -17.60 -9.32 -32.00
C LEU A 27 -18.31 -10.68 -32.04
N PHE A 28 -19.47 -10.74 -32.68
CA PHE A 28 -20.33 -11.93 -32.72
C PHE A 28 -20.11 -12.79 -33.97
N ARG A 29 -19.20 -12.39 -34.86
CA ARG A 29 -18.76 -13.24 -35.99
C ARG A 29 -17.76 -14.32 -35.55
N SER A 30 -17.16 -14.15 -34.36
CA SER A 30 -16.32 -15.15 -33.71
C SER A 30 -17.14 -16.36 -33.27
N ARG A 31 -16.54 -17.56 -33.32
CA ARG A 31 -17.25 -18.84 -33.07
C ARG A 31 -17.84 -18.95 -31.65
N ARG A 32 -17.27 -18.24 -30.68
CA ARG A 32 -17.70 -18.18 -29.27
C ARG A 32 -17.43 -16.78 -28.72
N VAL A 33 -18.23 -16.36 -27.75
CA VAL A 33 -18.06 -15.12 -26.99
C VAL A 33 -17.98 -15.45 -25.50
N LEU A 34 -17.09 -14.77 -24.77
CA LEU A 34 -17.03 -14.84 -23.31
C LEU A 34 -18.00 -13.82 -22.73
N ILE A 35 -18.87 -14.24 -21.81
CA ILE A 35 -19.84 -13.39 -21.13
C ILE A 35 -19.45 -13.30 -19.66
N CYS A 36 -19.37 -12.09 -19.14
CA CYS A 36 -19.10 -11.81 -17.74
C CYS A 36 -20.25 -10.98 -17.15
N THR A 37 -20.43 -11.04 -15.83
CA THR A 37 -21.33 -10.14 -15.12
C THR A 37 -20.82 -8.71 -15.21
N GLU A 38 -21.75 -7.77 -15.29
CA GLU A 38 -21.45 -6.34 -15.24
C GLU A 38 -20.82 -5.97 -13.88
N PRO A 39 -19.63 -5.35 -13.86
CA PRO A 39 -19.04 -4.85 -12.62
C PRO A 39 -19.81 -3.64 -12.06
N HIS A 40 -19.83 -3.48 -10.73
CA HIS A 40 -20.55 -2.39 -10.04
C HIS A 40 -20.22 -0.98 -10.56
N TYR A 41 -18.96 -0.70 -10.89
CA TYR A 41 -18.53 0.62 -11.38
C TYR A 41 -18.98 0.92 -12.83
N MET A 42 -19.47 -0.09 -13.56
CA MET A 42 -20.01 0.05 -14.92
C MET A 42 -21.52 0.26 -14.94
N HIS A 43 -22.22 0.15 -13.81
CA HIS A 43 -23.69 0.28 -13.72
C HIS A 43 -24.24 1.61 -14.25
N SER A 44 -23.44 2.68 -14.21
CA SER A 44 -23.81 4.00 -14.70
C SER A 44 -23.44 4.24 -16.17
N LEU A 45 -22.69 3.32 -16.80
CA LEU A 45 -22.25 3.46 -18.18
C LEU A 45 -23.36 3.07 -19.15
N PRO A 46 -23.51 3.80 -20.28
CA PRO A 46 -24.47 3.42 -21.31
C PRO A 46 -24.01 2.15 -22.04
N SER A 47 -24.97 1.45 -22.64
CA SER A 47 -24.67 0.31 -23.50
C SER A 47 -23.91 0.77 -24.75
N GLY A 48 -22.82 0.10 -25.09
CA GLY A 48 -21.98 0.47 -26.23
C GLY A 48 -20.60 -0.17 -26.23
N GLN A 49 -19.74 0.31 -27.13
CA GLN A 49 -18.35 -0.12 -27.21
C GLN A 49 -17.62 0.37 -25.96
N LEU A 50 -16.98 -0.56 -25.25
CA LEU A 50 -16.02 -0.19 -24.23
C LEU A 50 -14.69 0.10 -24.92
N ALA A 51 -13.91 1.04 -24.39
CA ALA A 51 -12.55 1.24 -24.85
C ALA A 51 -11.84 -0.12 -24.90
N GLU A 52 -10.94 -0.33 -25.87
CA GLU A 52 -9.97 -1.43 -25.82
C GLU A 52 -8.95 -1.17 -24.71
N ALA A 53 -9.44 -0.98 -23.49
CA ALA A 53 -8.67 -1.24 -22.32
C ALA A 53 -8.68 -2.76 -22.18
N GLU A 54 -7.55 -3.37 -22.54
CA GLU A 54 -7.16 -4.66 -21.97
C GLU A 54 -7.20 -4.61 -20.44
N GLN A 55 -7.18 -3.41 -19.85
CA GLN A 55 -7.08 -3.17 -18.42
C GLN A 55 -8.30 -2.42 -17.82
N PRO A 56 -9.24 -3.13 -17.15
CA PRO A 56 -10.42 -2.55 -16.51
C PRO A 56 -10.15 -1.45 -15.47
N LEU A 57 -8.96 -1.39 -14.86
CA LEU A 57 -8.61 -0.34 -13.88
C LEU A 57 -8.59 1.07 -14.47
N LEU A 58 -8.37 1.20 -15.78
CA LEU A 58 -8.36 2.50 -16.45
C LEU A 58 -9.75 3.14 -16.54
N ASP A 59 -10.81 2.33 -16.42
CA ASP A 59 -12.20 2.80 -16.43
C ASP A 59 -12.63 3.32 -15.05
N HIS A 60 -11.83 3.08 -14.00
CA HIS A 60 -12.20 3.43 -12.63
C HIS A 60 -12.01 4.94 -12.37
N PRO A 61 -13.02 5.64 -11.81
CA PRO A 61 -12.91 7.07 -11.56
C PRO A 61 -11.79 7.39 -10.57
N GLY A 62 -10.98 8.41 -10.89
CA GLY A 62 -9.83 8.85 -10.09
C GLY A 62 -8.55 8.02 -10.28
N MET A 63 -8.60 6.90 -10.98
CA MET A 63 -7.44 6.00 -11.08
C MET A 63 -6.32 6.57 -11.98
N LEU A 64 -6.67 7.31 -13.03
CA LEU A 64 -5.69 8.03 -13.85
C LEU A 64 -4.89 9.03 -13.02
N THR A 65 -5.52 9.71 -12.05
CA THR A 65 -4.84 10.64 -11.14
C THR A 65 -3.83 9.91 -10.26
N PHE A 66 -4.17 8.71 -9.77
CA PHE A 66 -3.24 7.86 -9.03
C PHE A 66 -2.03 7.47 -9.89
N PHE A 67 -2.25 6.94 -11.09
CA PHE A 67 -1.17 6.47 -11.95
C PHE A 67 -0.23 7.58 -12.45
N THR A 68 -0.76 8.79 -12.63
CA THR A 68 0.00 9.96 -13.10
C THR A 68 0.67 10.73 -11.97
N HIS A 69 0.52 10.30 -10.72
CA HIS A 69 1.16 10.94 -9.58
C HIS A 69 2.68 10.66 -9.57
N GLU A 70 3.50 11.68 -9.32
CA GLU A 70 4.97 11.60 -9.42
C GLU A 70 5.58 10.50 -8.53
N ARG A 71 5.07 10.36 -7.29
CA ARG A 71 5.48 9.29 -6.36
C ARG A 71 5.19 7.88 -6.90
N VAL A 72 4.08 7.68 -7.60
CA VAL A 72 3.70 6.39 -8.21
C VAL A 72 4.62 6.09 -9.40
N ILE A 73 4.89 7.11 -10.23
CA ILE A 73 5.84 6.99 -11.35
C ILE A 73 7.24 6.64 -10.84
N ARG A 74 7.72 7.32 -9.78
CA ARG A 74 9.01 7.01 -9.15
C ARG A 74 9.03 5.59 -8.58
N ALA A 75 7.96 5.17 -7.91
CA ALA A 75 7.84 3.81 -7.37
C ALA A 75 7.85 2.71 -8.45
N ALA A 76 7.35 3.01 -9.65
CA ALA A 76 7.37 2.11 -10.81
C ALA A 76 8.71 2.09 -11.57
N GLY A 77 9.64 3.02 -11.29
CA GLY A 77 10.98 3.08 -11.90
C GLY A 77 11.38 4.44 -12.44
N GLY A 78 10.46 5.43 -12.45
CA GLY A 78 10.70 6.78 -12.94
C GLY A 78 10.42 6.99 -14.43
N ILE A 79 10.35 8.25 -14.85
CA ILE A 79 9.91 8.64 -16.20
C ILE A 79 10.84 8.17 -17.32
N ASN A 80 12.14 8.03 -17.05
CA ASN A 80 13.10 7.54 -18.05
C ASN A 80 12.80 6.07 -18.44
N VAL A 81 12.36 5.25 -17.47
CA VAL A 81 12.00 3.85 -17.71
C VAL A 81 10.68 3.76 -18.48
N LEU A 82 9.76 4.70 -18.24
CA LEU A 82 8.54 4.85 -19.04
C LEU A 82 8.88 5.16 -20.51
N GLU A 83 9.77 6.12 -20.78
CA GLU A 83 10.19 6.46 -22.14
C GLU A 83 10.83 5.27 -22.86
N GLU A 84 11.72 4.55 -22.17
CA GLU A 84 12.33 3.34 -22.72
C GLU A 84 11.29 2.25 -23.02
N HIS A 85 10.32 2.05 -22.11
CA HIS A 85 9.22 1.12 -22.32
C HIS A 85 8.40 1.49 -23.57
N LEU A 86 8.03 2.76 -23.74
CA LEU A 86 7.27 3.23 -24.90
C LEU A 86 7.99 2.96 -26.24
N MET A 87 9.32 3.06 -26.24
CA MET A 87 10.13 2.75 -27.42
C MET A 87 10.19 1.25 -27.72
N ARG A 88 10.06 0.38 -26.71
CA ARG A 88 10.04 -1.09 -26.88
C ARG A 88 8.66 -1.63 -27.28
N VAL A 89 7.57 -0.97 -26.87
CA VAL A 89 6.21 -1.41 -27.21
C VAL A 89 6.03 -1.39 -28.74
N ALA A 90 5.40 -2.42 -29.29
CA ALA A 90 5.09 -2.46 -30.71
C ALA A 90 4.05 -1.39 -31.06
N GLY A 91 4.31 -0.58 -32.10
CA GLY A 91 3.42 0.49 -32.52
C GLY A 91 4.14 1.59 -33.30
N GLY A 92 3.36 2.43 -33.96
CA GLY A 92 3.85 3.62 -34.67
C GLY A 92 3.73 4.90 -33.83
N CYS A 93 3.71 6.05 -34.50
CA CYS A 93 3.33 7.33 -33.90
C CYS A 93 1.93 7.24 -33.27
N GLN A 94 1.80 7.67 -32.01
CA GLN A 94 0.52 7.63 -31.30
C GLN A 94 -0.35 8.87 -31.53
N TRP A 95 0.20 9.92 -32.15
CA TRP A 95 -0.53 11.13 -32.49
C TRP A 95 -1.19 11.03 -33.86
N SER A 96 -2.42 11.53 -33.99
CA SER A 96 -3.12 11.59 -35.27
C SER A 96 -2.54 12.71 -36.14
N GLY A 97 -1.93 12.36 -37.27
CA GLY A 97 -1.44 13.32 -38.25
C GLY A 97 -1.52 12.77 -39.67
N ASP A 98 -1.50 13.68 -40.64
CA ASP A 98 -1.66 13.32 -42.06
C ASP A 98 -0.43 12.60 -42.64
N TRP A 99 0.73 12.78 -41.99
CA TRP A 99 1.99 12.19 -42.41
C TRP A 99 2.84 11.78 -41.19
N HIS A 100 3.48 10.61 -41.28
CA HIS A 100 4.34 10.06 -40.24
C HIS A 100 5.69 9.59 -40.80
N SER A 101 6.78 9.92 -40.11
CA SER A 101 8.11 9.38 -40.39
C SER A 101 8.28 7.98 -39.78
N SER A 102 9.27 7.23 -40.28
CA SER A 102 9.63 5.91 -39.77
C SER A 102 10.33 5.94 -38.41
N ASP A 103 11.08 7.01 -38.14
CA ASP A 103 11.82 7.16 -36.88
C ASP A 103 10.92 7.74 -35.79
N HIS A 104 11.09 7.19 -34.58
CA HIS A 104 10.27 7.46 -33.41
C HIS A 104 11.09 8.02 -32.27
N THR A 105 10.45 8.85 -31.46
CA THR A 105 10.99 9.46 -30.24
C THR A 105 9.88 9.53 -29.18
N THR A 106 10.24 9.93 -27.98
CA THR A 106 9.30 10.18 -26.89
C THR A 106 9.25 11.67 -26.54
N LEU A 107 8.05 12.19 -26.31
CA LEU A 107 7.83 13.53 -25.81
C LEU A 107 7.20 13.45 -24.41
N ARG A 108 7.82 14.11 -23.44
CA ARG A 108 7.24 14.24 -22.09
C ARG A 108 6.07 15.21 -22.14
N THR A 109 4.95 14.82 -21.55
CA THR A 109 3.73 15.61 -21.59
C THR A 109 3.00 15.45 -20.25
N GLY A 110 2.89 16.55 -19.51
CA GLY A 110 2.46 16.51 -18.11
C GLY A 110 3.39 15.61 -17.28
N ASN A 111 2.80 14.71 -16.49
CA ASN A 111 3.53 13.69 -15.72
C ASN A 111 3.73 12.38 -16.48
N GLY A 112 3.56 12.36 -17.80
CA GLY A 112 3.69 11.17 -18.62
C GLY A 112 4.56 11.40 -19.84
N ALA A 113 4.52 10.42 -20.75
CA ALA A 113 5.21 10.49 -22.03
C ALA A 113 4.36 9.87 -23.14
N VAL A 114 4.57 10.36 -24.35
CA VAL A 114 3.94 9.85 -25.58
C VAL A 114 5.00 9.49 -26.61
N ARG A 115 4.74 8.43 -27.38
CA ARG A 115 5.60 8.04 -28.51
C ARG A 115 5.12 8.72 -29.78
N LEU A 116 6.00 9.48 -30.40
CA LEU A 116 5.74 10.24 -31.62
C LEU A 116 6.76 9.85 -32.70
N CYS A 117 6.41 10.04 -33.96
CA CYS A 117 7.41 10.07 -35.01
C CYS A 117 8.15 11.42 -34.99
N TYR A 118 9.36 11.49 -35.52
CA TYR A 118 10.18 12.73 -35.52
C TYR A 118 9.44 13.96 -36.07
N HIS A 119 8.62 13.78 -37.09
CA HIS A 119 7.83 14.89 -37.64
C HIS A 119 6.74 15.40 -36.70
N CYS A 120 5.98 14.50 -36.07
CA CYS A 120 4.96 14.89 -35.10
C CYS A 120 5.61 15.48 -33.84
N ASP A 121 6.75 14.94 -33.40
CA ASP A 121 7.51 15.48 -32.27
C ASP A 121 7.98 16.91 -32.54
N ASN A 122 8.62 17.18 -33.67
CA ASN A 122 9.07 18.53 -34.03
C ASN A 122 7.92 19.54 -34.09
N LYS A 123 6.73 19.13 -34.51
CA LYS A 123 5.55 20.00 -34.54
C LYS A 123 4.97 20.29 -33.15
N LEU A 124 5.08 19.35 -32.22
CA LEU A 124 4.40 19.40 -30.93
C LEU A 124 5.32 19.82 -29.77
N ARG A 125 6.65 19.70 -29.94
CA ARG A 125 7.66 19.95 -28.91
C ARG A 125 7.59 21.34 -28.30
N GLU A 126 7.32 22.35 -29.12
CA GLU A 126 7.26 23.76 -28.69
C GLU A 126 5.82 24.25 -28.46
N VAL A 127 4.83 23.38 -28.64
CA VAL A 127 3.41 23.70 -28.50
C VAL A 127 2.93 23.23 -27.13
N GLU A 128 2.13 24.05 -26.46
CA GLU A 128 1.52 23.66 -25.19
C GLU A 128 0.64 22.41 -25.37
N PRO A 129 0.76 21.40 -24.49
CA PRO A 129 0.14 20.12 -24.73
C PRO A 129 -1.39 20.20 -24.70
N SER A 130 -2.01 19.83 -25.81
CA SER A 130 -3.47 19.78 -25.92
C SER A 130 -4.09 18.71 -24.98
N PRO A 131 -5.37 18.86 -24.57
CA PRO A 131 -6.04 17.86 -23.72
C PRO A 131 -6.00 16.42 -24.26
N PRO A 132 -6.16 16.15 -25.58
CA PRO A 132 -5.99 14.81 -26.12
C PRO A 132 -4.58 14.24 -25.90
N MET A 133 -3.54 15.07 -25.98
CA MET A 133 -2.15 14.65 -25.77
C MET A 133 -1.88 14.35 -24.29
N LEU A 134 -2.42 15.16 -23.38
CA LEU A 134 -2.38 14.90 -21.94
C LEU A 134 -3.07 13.58 -21.58
N ASN A 135 -4.24 13.31 -22.17
CA ASN A 135 -4.97 12.05 -21.96
C ASN A 135 -4.20 10.84 -22.49
N LEU A 136 -3.56 10.98 -23.65
CA LEU A 136 -2.71 9.94 -24.22
C LEU A 136 -1.49 9.65 -23.32
N ALA A 137 -0.82 10.69 -22.83
CA ALA A 137 0.30 10.57 -21.90
C ALA A 137 -0.12 9.89 -20.60
N ALA A 138 -1.26 10.30 -20.01
CA ALA A 138 -1.81 9.71 -18.80
C ALA A 138 -2.14 8.22 -18.97
N ARG A 139 -2.74 7.85 -20.11
CA ARG A 139 -3.06 6.46 -20.43
C ARG A 139 -1.80 5.61 -20.61
N ASN A 140 -0.79 6.12 -21.30
CA ASN A 140 0.50 5.45 -21.45
C ASN A 140 1.17 5.20 -20.09
N THR A 141 1.21 6.23 -19.23
CA THR A 141 1.75 6.11 -17.87
C THR A 141 1.01 5.04 -17.08
N ALA A 142 -0.33 5.03 -17.13
CA ALA A 142 -1.14 4.07 -16.40
C ALA A 142 -0.90 2.62 -16.86
N LEU A 143 -0.89 2.37 -18.17
CA LEU A 143 -0.61 1.04 -18.72
C LEU A 143 0.79 0.56 -18.34
N TRP A 144 1.78 1.44 -18.39
CA TRP A 144 3.14 1.12 -17.98
C TRP A 144 3.25 0.79 -16.49
N VAL A 145 2.65 1.60 -15.59
CA VAL A 145 2.65 1.32 -14.15
C VAL A 145 2.01 -0.06 -13.87
N ILE A 146 0.94 -0.38 -14.58
CA ILE A 146 0.26 -1.68 -14.47
C ILE A 146 1.16 -2.82 -14.94
N ASP A 147 1.84 -2.68 -16.08
CA ASP A 147 2.82 -3.65 -16.57
C ASP A 147 3.97 -3.86 -15.55
N ARG A 148 4.44 -2.79 -14.91
CA ARG A 148 5.45 -2.86 -13.84
C ARG A 148 4.91 -3.56 -12.60
N ALA A 149 3.66 -3.35 -12.23
CA ALA A 149 3.02 -4.05 -11.13
C ALA A 149 2.87 -5.55 -11.42
N CYS A 150 2.40 -5.93 -12.61
CA CYS A 150 2.31 -7.32 -13.04
C CYS A 150 3.69 -7.99 -13.04
N SER A 151 4.71 -7.32 -13.59
CA SER A 151 6.09 -7.82 -13.61
C SER A 151 6.67 -8.00 -12.21
N ALA A 152 6.39 -7.06 -11.28
CA ALA A 152 6.87 -7.15 -9.90
C ALA A 152 6.32 -8.39 -9.16
N PHE A 153 5.14 -8.86 -9.57
CA PHE A 153 4.50 -10.05 -9.01
C PHE A 153 4.69 -11.30 -9.86
N MET A 154 5.47 -11.24 -10.94
CA MET A 154 5.66 -12.34 -11.89
C MET A 154 4.33 -12.89 -12.43
N LEU A 155 3.34 -12.01 -12.63
CA LEU A 155 2.06 -12.37 -13.21
C LEU A 155 2.24 -12.62 -14.72
N PRO A 156 1.41 -13.47 -15.34
CA PRO A 156 1.51 -13.78 -16.77
C PRO A 156 1.47 -12.54 -17.66
N GLU A 157 2.13 -12.62 -18.82
CA GLU A 157 2.00 -11.62 -19.89
C GLU A 157 0.52 -11.50 -20.28
N ALA A 158 0.01 -10.26 -20.37
CA ALA A 158 -1.40 -9.91 -20.55
C ALA A 158 -2.36 -10.16 -19.35
N HIS A 159 -1.84 -10.36 -18.13
CA HIS A 159 -2.68 -10.38 -16.92
C HIS A 159 -3.39 -9.04 -16.70
N GLN A 160 -4.70 -9.10 -16.47
CA GLN A 160 -5.49 -7.94 -16.08
C GLN A 160 -5.34 -7.70 -14.58
N LEU A 161 -4.44 -6.78 -14.20
CA LEU A 161 -4.27 -6.37 -12.81
C LEU A 161 -5.62 -5.96 -12.19
N THR A 162 -5.95 -6.57 -11.06
CA THR A 162 -7.15 -6.28 -10.29
C THR A 162 -6.89 -5.18 -9.26
N LEU A 163 -7.97 -4.60 -8.72
CA LEU A 163 -7.83 -3.54 -7.71
C LEU A 163 -7.12 -4.01 -6.42
N PRO A 164 -7.41 -5.20 -5.85
CA PRO A 164 -6.66 -5.72 -4.70
C PRO A 164 -5.17 -5.94 -5.00
N GLU A 165 -4.83 -6.44 -6.20
CA GLU A 165 -3.43 -6.61 -6.61
C GLU A 165 -2.72 -5.26 -6.75
N LEU A 166 -3.39 -4.25 -7.30
CA LEU A 166 -2.86 -2.88 -7.35
C LEU A 166 -2.65 -2.32 -5.93
N CYS A 167 -3.61 -2.50 -5.02
CA CYS A 167 -3.48 -2.05 -3.63
C CYS A 167 -2.32 -2.76 -2.92
N TRP A 168 -2.13 -4.05 -3.17
CA TRP A 168 -0.96 -4.77 -2.65
C TRP A 168 0.35 -4.22 -3.23
N TRP A 169 0.41 -3.95 -4.53
CA TRP A 169 1.58 -3.31 -5.14
C TRP A 169 1.86 -1.95 -4.51
N ALA A 170 0.84 -1.10 -4.39
CA ALA A 170 0.94 0.21 -3.76
C ALA A 170 1.44 0.13 -2.32
N ALA A 171 1.01 -0.88 -1.55
CA ALA A 171 1.44 -1.11 -0.18
C ALA A 171 2.93 -1.48 -0.13
N THR A 172 3.39 -2.39 -1.00
CA THR A 172 4.81 -2.78 -1.09
C THR A 172 5.73 -1.65 -1.53
N LYS A 173 5.17 -0.59 -2.13
CA LYS A 173 5.89 0.59 -2.62
C LYS A 173 5.65 1.85 -1.76
N SER A 174 4.92 1.74 -0.66
CA SER A 174 4.59 2.86 0.24
C SER A 174 3.92 4.05 -0.48
N VAL A 175 2.97 3.74 -1.37
CA VAL A 175 2.15 4.72 -2.11
C VAL A 175 0.64 4.47 -1.96
N THR A 176 0.24 3.69 -0.95
CA THR A 176 -1.18 3.40 -0.63
C THR A 176 -1.99 4.63 -0.26
N ASP A 177 -1.34 5.66 0.30
CA ASP A 177 -1.97 6.94 0.68
C ASP A 177 -2.46 7.76 -0.52
N LEU A 178 -2.00 7.43 -1.74
CA LEU A 178 -2.42 8.08 -2.97
C LEU A 178 -3.62 7.40 -3.63
N MET A 179 -4.07 6.26 -3.08
CA MET A 179 -5.18 5.50 -3.65
C MET A 179 -6.46 6.35 -3.65
N PRO A 180 -7.28 6.32 -4.71
CA PRO A 180 -8.56 7.01 -4.71
C PRO A 180 -9.48 6.48 -3.59
N GLU A 181 -10.25 7.37 -2.95
CA GLU A 181 -11.11 7.02 -1.80
C GLU A 181 -12.15 5.95 -2.16
N ASN A 182 -12.78 6.07 -3.33
CA ASN A 182 -13.71 5.07 -3.87
C ASN A 182 -13.03 3.70 -4.07
N ALA A 183 -11.80 3.68 -4.58
CA ALA A 183 -11.03 2.45 -4.76
C ALA A 183 -10.68 1.81 -3.39
N ALA A 184 -10.25 2.62 -2.42
CA ALA A 184 -9.97 2.14 -1.07
C ALA A 184 -11.23 1.57 -0.39
N ARG A 185 -12.38 2.23 -0.52
CA ARG A 185 -13.66 1.72 -0.01
C ARG A 185 -14.04 0.40 -0.64
N GLN A 186 -13.88 0.25 -1.94
CA GLN A 186 -14.18 -1.00 -2.64
C GLN A 186 -13.33 -2.16 -2.12
N VAL A 187 -12.01 -1.95 -1.93
CA VAL A 187 -11.11 -2.98 -1.40
C VAL A 187 -11.43 -3.33 0.05
N LEU A 188 -11.75 -2.33 0.87
CA LEU A 188 -12.15 -2.51 2.26
C LEU A 188 -13.59 -3.00 2.44
N LYS A 189 -14.35 -3.14 1.33
CA LYS A 189 -15.80 -3.46 1.32
C LYS A 189 -16.62 -2.49 2.19
N LEU A 190 -16.23 -1.22 2.21
CA LEU A 190 -16.97 -0.14 2.86
C LEU A 190 -18.07 0.38 1.93
N PRO A 191 -19.18 0.91 2.48
CA PRO A 191 -20.23 1.52 1.68
C PRO A 191 -19.70 2.74 0.90
N GLU A 192 -20.25 2.95 -0.30
CA GLU A 192 -19.92 4.13 -1.12
C GLU A 192 -20.19 5.43 -0.36
N GLU A 193 -19.37 6.44 -0.64
CA GLU A 193 -19.57 7.75 -0.06
C GLU A 193 -20.86 8.38 -0.58
N GLN A 194 -21.80 8.60 0.33
CA GLN A 194 -22.98 9.37 -0.01
C GLN A 194 -22.57 10.86 -0.04
N PRO A 195 -22.71 11.55 -1.19
CA PRO A 195 -22.45 12.97 -1.23
C PRO A 195 -23.36 13.68 -0.23
N LEU A 196 -22.75 14.48 0.65
CA LEU A 196 -23.50 15.26 1.64
C LEU A 196 -24.33 16.32 0.90
N ALA A 197 -25.61 16.04 0.71
CA ALA A 197 -26.54 16.95 0.04
C ALA A 197 -27.38 17.72 1.07
N GLY A 198 -27.35 19.05 0.99
CA GLY A 198 -28.20 19.96 1.78
C GLY A 198 -27.60 20.42 3.12
N THR A 199 -28.41 21.16 3.90
CA THR A 199 -28.00 21.72 5.19
C THR A 199 -28.01 20.62 6.26
N LEU A 200 -26.82 20.19 6.69
CA LEU A 200 -26.65 19.23 7.77
C LEU A 200 -26.42 19.94 9.11
N LYS A 201 -27.15 19.51 10.14
CA LYS A 201 -26.86 19.93 11.52
C LYS A 201 -25.55 19.28 11.96
N GLU A 202 -24.59 20.06 12.45
CA GLU A 202 -23.26 19.58 12.87
C GLU A 202 -23.33 18.34 13.79
N SER A 203 -24.31 18.28 14.68
CA SER A 203 -24.53 17.14 15.59
C SER A 203 -24.85 15.80 14.90
N ARG A 204 -25.12 15.81 13.59
CA ARG A 204 -25.37 14.61 12.77
C ARG A 204 -24.15 14.18 11.95
N ILE A 205 -23.08 14.98 11.93
CA ILE A 205 -21.82 14.62 11.28
C ILE A 205 -21.12 13.61 12.18
N LYS A 206 -21.00 12.37 11.71
CA LYS A 206 -20.18 11.35 12.35
C LYS A 206 -18.79 11.40 11.72
N PRO A 207 -17.73 11.77 12.46
CA PRO A 207 -16.38 11.75 11.94
C PRO A 207 -15.94 10.29 11.80
N GLU A 208 -15.81 9.83 10.57
CA GLU A 208 -15.23 8.53 10.22
C GLU A 208 -13.88 8.77 9.54
N PRO A 209 -12.86 7.93 9.81
CA PRO A 209 -11.60 8.02 9.09
C PRO A 209 -11.81 7.69 7.61
N SER A 210 -11.05 8.34 6.72
CA SER A 210 -11.10 8.05 5.29
C SER A 210 -10.71 6.59 5.02
N ALA A 211 -11.29 5.99 3.99
CA ALA A 211 -11.00 4.61 3.62
C ALA A 211 -9.52 4.45 3.22
N VAL A 212 -8.92 5.46 2.60
CA VAL A 212 -7.49 5.49 2.31
C VAL A 212 -6.65 5.38 3.58
N ARG A 213 -7.02 6.10 4.65
CA ARG A 213 -6.31 6.04 5.92
C ARG A 213 -6.44 4.67 6.59
N ILE A 214 -7.64 4.09 6.59
CA ILE A 214 -7.86 2.72 7.10
C ILE A 214 -7.00 1.73 6.31
N LEU A 215 -6.99 1.84 4.98
CA LEU A 215 -6.22 0.98 4.09
C LEU A 215 -4.71 1.12 4.36
N GLU A 216 -4.23 2.35 4.55
CA GLU A 216 -2.84 2.64 4.86
C GLU A 216 -2.44 2.07 6.23
N GLU A 217 -3.26 2.25 7.26
CA GLU A 217 -3.03 1.69 8.61
C GLU A 217 -3.00 0.16 8.58
N GLN A 218 -3.85 -0.48 7.78
CA GLN A 218 -3.81 -1.93 7.56
C GLN A 218 -2.58 -2.38 6.78
N ALA A 219 -2.18 -1.63 5.74
CA ALA A 219 -0.96 -1.90 4.98
C ALA A 219 0.30 -1.77 5.84
N LYS A 220 0.30 -0.83 6.81
CA LYS A 220 1.38 -0.62 7.79
C LYS A 220 1.54 -1.75 8.81
N GLN A 221 0.62 -2.72 8.91
CA GLN A 221 0.81 -3.88 9.80
C GLN A 221 2.00 -4.79 9.41
N VAL A 222 2.70 -4.50 8.32
CA VAL A 222 4.01 -5.06 8.00
C VAL A 222 5.11 -4.31 8.76
N LEU A 223 5.31 -4.64 10.04
CA LEU A 223 6.48 -4.43 10.93
C LEU A 223 7.53 -3.34 10.56
N GLU A 224 7.15 -2.15 10.09
CA GLU A 224 8.07 -1.03 10.04
C GLU A 224 8.05 -0.34 11.42
N MET A 225 9.23 -0.17 12.02
CA MET A 225 9.36 0.59 13.25
C MET A 225 9.07 2.06 12.91
N ALA A 226 7.82 2.48 13.06
CA ALA A 226 7.39 3.84 12.80
C ALA A 226 8.07 4.80 13.78
N ILE A 227 9.00 5.61 13.28
CA ILE A 227 9.66 6.69 14.03
C ILE A 227 9.02 7.99 13.55
N ASP A 228 8.24 8.64 14.41
CA ASP A 228 7.73 9.99 14.16
C ASP A 228 8.71 10.99 14.80
N PRO A 229 9.51 11.72 13.99
CA PRO A 229 10.49 12.66 14.53
C PRO A 229 9.84 13.90 15.17
N GLU A 230 8.54 14.16 14.95
CA GLU A 230 7.86 15.38 15.36
C GLU A 230 6.66 15.10 16.28
N THR A 231 6.74 14.07 17.12
CA THR A 231 5.63 13.74 18.02
C THR A 231 5.33 14.93 18.97
N PRO A 232 4.08 15.43 19.08
CA PRO A 232 3.76 16.65 19.83
C PRO A 232 4.24 16.66 21.28
N GLU A 233 4.27 15.50 21.94
CA GLU A 233 4.74 15.36 23.31
C GLU A 233 6.22 15.72 23.49
N THR A 234 7.04 15.62 22.44
CA THR A 234 8.47 15.93 22.50
C THR A 234 8.75 17.43 22.68
N PHE A 235 7.78 18.28 22.33
CA PHE A 235 7.86 19.74 22.50
C PHE A 235 7.39 20.22 23.89
N LEU A 236 6.87 19.34 24.74
CA LEU A 236 6.38 19.70 26.06
C LEU A 236 7.53 19.72 27.09
N LEU A 237 7.55 20.73 27.98
CA LEU A 237 8.54 20.83 29.07
C LEU A 237 8.51 19.60 30.01
N ARG A 238 7.34 18.99 30.20
CA ARG A 238 7.13 17.77 30.97
C ARG A 238 6.22 16.81 30.20
N PRO A 239 6.77 15.98 29.30
CA PRO A 239 5.99 15.06 28.50
C PRO A 239 5.30 14.00 29.37
N LYS A 240 4.04 13.69 29.07
CA LYS A 240 3.39 12.52 29.66
C LYS A 240 4.00 11.26 29.04
N ARG A 241 4.71 10.48 29.85
CA ARG A 241 5.29 9.21 29.39
C ARG A 241 4.18 8.22 29.06
N ARG A 242 4.14 7.76 27.80
CA ARG A 242 3.24 6.69 27.35
C ARG A 242 3.91 5.35 27.63
N ARG A 243 3.35 4.53 28.53
CA ARG A 243 3.87 3.19 28.80
C ARG A 243 3.66 2.32 27.56
N TRP A 244 4.73 1.66 27.12
CA TRP A 244 4.65 0.58 26.14
C TRP A 244 4.40 -0.73 26.90
N SER A 245 3.33 -1.42 26.53
CA SER A 245 2.94 -2.70 27.11
C SER A 245 2.85 -3.78 26.02
N ASN A 246 3.38 -4.97 26.31
CA ASN A 246 3.33 -6.11 25.43
C ASN A 246 3.35 -7.40 26.26
N GLU A 247 2.17 -7.99 26.43
CA GLU A 247 2.00 -9.21 27.21
C GLU A 247 2.77 -10.40 26.63
N LYS A 248 2.86 -10.52 25.30
CA LYS A 248 3.63 -11.61 24.67
C LYS A 248 5.10 -11.53 25.03
N TYR A 249 5.67 -10.32 25.04
CA TYR A 249 7.06 -10.11 25.43
C TYR A 249 7.28 -10.45 26.92
N THR A 250 6.41 -9.98 27.82
CA THR A 250 6.55 -10.29 29.24
C THR A 250 6.38 -11.79 29.53
N GLN A 251 5.46 -12.49 28.83
CA GLN A 251 5.34 -13.95 28.92
C GLN A 251 6.59 -14.69 28.41
N TRP A 252 7.23 -14.18 27.35
CA TRP A 252 8.51 -14.73 26.89
C TRP A 252 9.62 -14.53 27.92
N VAL A 253 9.70 -13.34 28.56
CA VAL A 253 10.67 -13.07 29.64
C VAL A 253 10.44 -14.02 30.82
N LYS A 254 9.18 -14.26 31.21
CA LYS A 254 8.82 -15.23 32.25
C LYS A 254 9.35 -16.65 31.98
N GLN A 255 9.46 -17.02 30.71
CA GLN A 255 9.96 -18.33 30.30
C GLN A 255 11.49 -18.44 30.31
N GLN A 256 12.22 -17.33 30.50
CA GLN A 256 13.67 -17.35 30.49
C GLN A 256 14.25 -17.84 31.84
N PRO A 257 15.49 -18.38 31.84
CA PRO A 257 16.24 -18.60 33.06
C PRO A 257 16.48 -17.30 33.82
N CYS A 258 16.48 -17.38 35.15
CA CYS A 258 16.83 -16.29 36.05
C CYS A 258 18.27 -15.85 35.80
N LEU A 259 18.49 -14.55 35.62
CA LEU A 259 19.83 -14.02 35.34
C LEU A 259 20.82 -14.16 36.51
N CYS A 260 20.32 -14.37 37.74
CA CYS A 260 21.17 -14.52 38.93
C CYS A 260 21.63 -15.96 39.16
N CYS A 261 20.75 -16.95 38.93
CA CYS A 261 21.01 -18.35 39.31
C CYS A 261 20.68 -19.40 38.25
N GLY A 262 20.15 -19.00 37.08
CA GLY A 262 19.81 -19.91 35.99
C GLY A 262 18.57 -20.78 36.20
N LYS A 263 17.91 -20.73 37.37
CA LYS A 263 16.63 -21.42 37.61
C LYS A 263 15.50 -20.76 36.81
N GLN A 264 14.40 -21.47 36.57
CA GLN A 264 13.23 -20.90 35.89
C GLN A 264 12.77 -19.60 36.56
N ALA A 265 12.56 -18.55 35.76
CA ALA A 265 11.96 -17.32 36.26
C ALA A 265 10.49 -17.54 36.63
N ASP A 266 10.01 -16.80 37.63
CA ASP A 266 8.63 -16.91 38.11
C ASP A 266 7.76 -15.82 37.50
N ASP A 267 8.14 -14.56 37.67
CA ASP A 267 7.41 -13.41 37.14
C ASP A 267 8.38 -12.38 36.52
N PRO A 268 7.99 -11.69 35.43
CA PRO A 268 8.81 -10.62 34.85
C PRO A 268 8.95 -9.46 35.82
N HIS A 269 10.19 -9.13 36.19
CA HIS A 269 10.48 -8.04 37.11
C HIS A 269 10.69 -6.74 36.33
N HIS A 270 9.78 -5.76 36.47
CA HIS A 270 9.95 -4.42 35.89
C HIS A 270 11.06 -3.62 36.59
N LEU A 271 11.86 -2.87 35.83
CA LEU A 271 12.88 -1.96 36.35
C LEU A 271 12.32 -1.02 37.44
N ILE A 272 12.95 -1.00 38.61
CA ILE A 272 12.62 -0.08 39.72
C ILE A 272 13.83 0.78 40.11
N GLY A 273 13.58 1.98 40.64
CA GLY A 273 14.63 2.85 41.19
C GLY A 273 15.39 3.72 40.16
N TYR A 274 15.16 3.54 38.85
CA TYR A 274 15.84 4.31 37.77
C TYR A 274 14.97 5.39 37.13
N GLY A 275 13.91 5.85 37.82
CA GLY A 275 13.02 6.90 37.30
C GLY A 275 12.25 6.52 36.03
N GLN A 276 12.16 5.22 35.70
CA GLN A 276 11.39 4.69 34.56
C GLN A 276 9.94 4.34 34.92
N GLY A 277 9.55 4.54 36.17
CA GLY A 277 8.18 4.46 36.68
C GLY A 277 7.97 5.46 37.83
N GLY A 278 6.71 5.75 38.14
CA GLY A 278 6.26 6.52 39.30
C GLY A 278 5.44 5.66 40.28
N MET A 279 4.94 6.28 41.35
CA MET A 279 4.14 5.61 42.38
C MET A 279 2.92 4.90 41.77
N GLY A 280 2.83 3.58 41.95
CA GLY A 280 1.73 2.75 41.40
C GLY A 280 1.80 2.50 39.89
N THR A 281 2.89 2.85 39.21
CA THR A 281 3.05 2.65 37.77
C THR A 281 4.24 1.75 37.46
N LYS A 282 4.13 0.95 36.41
CA LYS A 282 5.19 0.05 35.94
C LYS A 282 6.01 0.74 34.83
N ALA A 283 7.28 0.37 34.74
CA ALA A 283 8.10 0.71 33.58
C ALA A 283 7.52 0.13 32.28
N HIS A 284 8.11 0.50 31.15
CA HIS A 284 7.82 -0.16 29.87
C HIS A 284 8.03 -1.66 30.00
N ASP A 285 7.20 -2.46 29.33
CA ASP A 285 7.36 -3.92 29.33
C ASP A 285 8.67 -4.35 28.68
N LEU A 286 9.31 -3.47 27.88
CA LEU A 286 10.65 -3.67 27.35
C LEU A 286 11.73 -3.72 28.45
N PHE A 287 11.47 -3.10 29.61
CA PHE A 287 12.39 -2.99 30.74
C PHE A 287 12.05 -3.99 31.85
N VAL A 288 11.77 -5.23 31.46
CA VAL A 288 11.61 -6.35 32.40
C VAL A 288 12.82 -7.28 32.34
N LEU A 289 13.19 -7.85 33.49
CA LEU A 289 14.23 -8.87 33.59
C LEU A 289 13.66 -10.19 34.16
N PRO A 290 14.18 -11.36 33.74
CA PRO A 290 13.73 -12.64 34.24
C PRO A 290 14.40 -12.98 35.58
N LEU A 291 13.59 -13.08 36.64
CA LEU A 291 14.04 -13.48 37.98
C LEU A 291 13.19 -14.63 38.52
N CYS A 292 13.83 -15.54 39.26
CA CYS A 292 13.09 -16.49 40.09
C CYS A 292 12.50 -15.76 41.30
N ARG A 293 11.47 -16.33 41.95
CA ARG A 293 10.80 -15.72 43.12
C ARG A 293 11.79 -15.25 44.20
N ALA A 294 12.78 -16.07 44.55
CA ALA A 294 13.76 -15.72 45.58
C ALA A 294 14.59 -14.47 45.23
N HIS A 295 15.09 -14.38 43.99
CA HIS A 295 15.85 -13.22 43.52
C HIS A 295 14.97 -12.00 43.27
N HIS A 296 13.72 -12.22 42.87
CA HIS A 296 12.72 -11.17 42.75
C HIS A 296 12.47 -10.52 44.12
N ASP A 297 12.27 -11.33 45.16
CA ASP A 297 12.04 -10.84 46.52
C ASP A 297 13.32 -10.23 47.13
N GLU A 298 14.52 -10.78 46.84
CA GLU A 298 15.82 -10.19 47.22
C GLU A 298 15.97 -8.77 46.65
N LEU A 299 15.56 -8.55 45.40
CA LEU A 299 15.61 -7.24 44.76
C LEU A 299 14.63 -6.24 45.41
N HIS A 300 13.39 -6.65 45.69
CA HIS A 300 12.42 -5.78 46.39
C HIS A 300 12.81 -5.49 47.83
N ALA A 301 13.54 -6.39 48.49
CA ALA A 301 14.02 -6.20 49.86
C ALA A 301 15.16 -5.17 49.91
N ASP A 302 16.17 -5.30 49.05
CA ASP A 302 17.27 -4.32 48.94
C ASP A 302 17.88 -4.33 47.53
N ALA A 303 17.38 -3.42 46.68
CA ALA A 303 17.86 -3.28 45.31
C ALA A 303 19.35 -2.92 45.23
N ARG A 304 19.91 -2.17 46.19
CA ARG A 304 21.33 -1.79 46.15
C ARG A 304 22.23 -2.98 46.46
N ALA A 305 21.88 -3.76 47.49
CA ALA A 305 22.61 -4.98 47.82
C ALA A 305 22.50 -6.02 46.70
N PHE A 306 21.31 -6.16 46.09
CA PHE A 306 21.10 -7.02 44.93
C PHE A 306 21.99 -6.61 43.75
N GLU A 307 21.99 -5.34 43.37
CA GLU A 307 22.75 -4.84 42.22
C GLU A 307 24.27 -4.96 42.43
N ALA A 308 24.75 -4.73 43.66
CA ALA A 308 26.16 -4.95 44.01
C ALA A 308 26.60 -6.41 43.84
N LYS A 309 25.67 -7.37 43.96
CA LYS A 309 25.95 -8.81 43.92
C LYS A 309 25.81 -9.42 42.52
N TYR A 310 24.83 -8.98 41.73
CA TYR A 310 24.48 -9.62 40.45
C TYR A 310 24.65 -8.70 39.21
N GLY A 311 24.97 -7.42 39.42
CA GLY A 311 25.00 -6.40 38.37
C GLY A 311 23.76 -5.51 38.41
N THR A 312 23.86 -4.32 37.81
CA THR A 312 22.78 -3.33 37.88
C THR A 312 21.55 -3.79 37.10
N GLN A 313 20.34 -3.39 37.51
CA GLN A 313 19.12 -3.75 36.76
C GLN A 313 19.20 -3.35 35.27
N PRO A 314 19.71 -2.16 34.87
CA PRO A 314 19.90 -1.82 33.46
C PRO A 314 20.84 -2.76 32.71
N GLU A 315 21.95 -3.20 33.32
CA GLU A 315 22.85 -4.19 32.69
C GLU A 315 22.14 -5.52 32.44
N LEU A 316 21.36 -5.99 33.42
CA LEU A 316 20.57 -7.21 33.30
C LEU A 316 19.47 -7.10 32.23
N ILE A 317 18.86 -5.92 32.10
CA ILE A 317 17.89 -5.62 31.04
C ILE A 317 18.57 -5.60 29.67
N ILE A 318 19.75 -4.99 29.54
CA ILE A 318 20.53 -4.99 28.28
C ILE A 318 20.81 -6.43 27.85
N ARG A 319 21.21 -7.32 28.76
CA ARG A 319 21.40 -8.75 28.46
C ARG A 319 20.12 -9.44 28.02
N THR A 320 18.99 -9.11 28.65
CA THR A 320 17.67 -9.66 28.28
C THR A 320 17.26 -9.20 26.87
N LEU A 321 17.46 -7.92 26.57
CA LEU A 321 17.17 -7.33 25.26
C LEU A 321 18.07 -7.86 24.16
N ASP A 322 19.37 -7.97 24.43
CA ASP A 322 20.35 -8.56 23.51
C ASP A 322 19.95 -10.00 23.14
N ARG A 323 19.57 -10.81 24.13
CA ARG A 323 19.03 -12.16 23.90
C ARG A 323 17.73 -12.12 23.08
N ALA A 324 16.81 -11.23 23.40
CA ALA A 324 15.54 -11.12 22.69
C ALA A 324 15.74 -10.74 21.20
N LEU A 325 16.68 -9.84 20.91
CA LEU A 325 17.04 -9.44 19.56
C LEU A 325 17.77 -10.58 18.83
N SER A 326 18.78 -11.17 19.47
CA SER A 326 19.61 -12.25 18.89
C SER A 326 18.81 -13.50 18.56
N LEU A 327 17.77 -13.80 19.33
CA LEU A 327 16.88 -14.95 19.11
C LEU A 327 15.66 -14.61 18.24
N GLY A 328 15.57 -13.37 17.72
CA GLY A 328 14.46 -12.94 16.86
C GLY A 328 13.11 -12.82 17.57
N VAL A 329 13.10 -12.75 18.89
CA VAL A 329 11.89 -12.52 19.71
C VAL A 329 11.38 -11.10 19.50
N ILE A 330 12.32 -10.15 19.41
CA ILE A 330 12.09 -8.81 18.91
C ILE A 330 12.71 -8.76 17.51
N ALA A 331 11.88 -8.65 16.48
CA ALA A 331 12.31 -8.53 15.09
C ALA A 331 11.84 -7.20 14.49
N THR A 332 12.67 -6.61 13.64
CA THR A 332 12.28 -5.49 12.78
C THR A 332 11.82 -6.02 11.42
N GLY A 333 10.81 -5.42 10.79
CA GLY A 333 10.25 -5.88 9.52
C GLY A 333 11.13 -5.62 8.31
N LYS A 334 12.29 -4.96 8.47
CA LYS A 334 13.34 -5.03 7.46
C LYS A 334 13.85 -6.46 7.46
N LYS A 335 13.61 -7.19 6.36
CA LYS A 335 14.45 -8.34 6.04
C LYS A 335 15.90 -7.87 6.20
N ASN A 336 16.59 -8.35 7.22
CA ASN A 336 18.03 -8.44 7.14
C ASN A 336 18.28 -9.25 5.88
N SER A 337 18.62 -8.58 4.79
CA SER A 337 19.49 -9.14 3.77
C SER A 337 20.78 -9.47 4.51
N GLY A 338 20.77 -10.60 5.22
CA GLY A 338 21.96 -11.11 5.86
C GLY A 338 22.93 -11.37 4.73
N ASP A 339 23.97 -10.54 4.67
CA ASP A 339 25.26 -10.98 4.19
C ASP A 339 25.58 -12.28 4.93
N LYS A 340 25.28 -13.39 4.26
CA LYS A 340 25.89 -14.66 4.56
C LYS A 340 27.33 -14.55 4.05
N ASN A 341 28.19 -13.87 4.81
CA ASN A 341 29.65 -13.99 4.79
C ASN A 341 30.25 -12.96 5.75
N ALA A 342 30.39 -13.34 7.02
CA ALA A 342 31.46 -12.89 7.91
C ALA A 342 31.65 -13.94 9.01
#